data_AF-A0A835XG15-F1
#
_entry.id   AF-A0A835XG15-F1
#
_cell.length_a   1.000
_cell.length_b   1.000
_cell.length_c   1.000
_cell.angle_alpha   90.00
_cell.angle_beta   90.00
_cell.angle_gamma   90.00
#
_symmetry.space_group_name_H-M   'P 1'
#
loop_
_entity.id
_entity.type
_entity.pdbx_description
1 polymer ?
#
loop_
_entity_poly.entity_id
_entity_poly.type
_entity_poly.pdbx_seq_one_letter_code
_entity_poly.pdbx_strand_id
1 'polypeptide(L)'
;MLKRKRSSSCLGGDSPPDLHILVAGREEPLPAHRRVLSLFSGVVDGLPSNTDGSPTPWDLRGLVLDGESEPVAAAVVERWLDAVYSRLDVSRQLPAPATLEEARPLLLLADAVDTSPAVLQALGGALAERPDLALTVAVGELKLDLQLKGRLHCIVTGALEYCLEPTGSSSGSWHMLVAKETFDQHKDAFPSAVARELESWLHLAGRLNLVPLARALMGVVKAQLAPNTLSLLQSSVGSVFSPRVLHFMPRELMFEGFVRDALVERPAQVNILSGDVSIVMASPLAAAWYGKPLGSTAQGKAELHPDGRATPKIGNGGVAVTAFMGGPNPEACAKLVEEAVAKALEEE
;
A
#
# COMPACT_ATOMS: atom_id res chain seq x y z
N MET A 1 -3.41 -41.34 -25.80
CA MET A 1 -4.13 -40.09 -25.47
C MET A 1 -5.26 -40.40 -24.50
N LEU A 2 -5.00 -40.29 -23.20
CA LEU A 2 -6.03 -40.44 -22.16
C LEU A 2 -6.85 -39.15 -22.08
N LYS A 3 -8.11 -39.20 -22.51
CA LYS A 3 -9.10 -38.14 -22.28
C LYS A 3 -9.38 -38.08 -20.77
N ARG A 4 -8.72 -37.14 -20.08
CA ARG A 4 -9.01 -36.80 -18.69
C ARG A 4 -10.41 -36.18 -18.64
N LYS A 5 -11.39 -36.95 -18.16
CA LYS A 5 -12.75 -36.47 -17.88
C LYS A 5 -12.62 -35.47 -16.73
N ARG A 6 -12.76 -34.17 -17.02
CA ARG A 6 -12.90 -33.14 -15.97
C ARG A 6 -14.22 -33.41 -15.25
N SER A 7 -14.16 -33.99 -14.07
CA SER A 7 -15.26 -34.06 -13.13
C SER A 7 -15.55 -32.63 -12.64
N SER A 8 -16.64 -32.05 -13.14
CA SER A 8 -17.23 -30.81 -12.65
C SER A 8 -17.96 -31.05 -11.31
N SER A 9 -17.22 -31.55 -10.32
CA SER A 9 -17.67 -31.63 -8.93
C SER A 9 -16.98 -30.47 -8.21
N CYS A 10 -17.65 -29.32 -8.23
CA CYS A 10 -17.27 -28.20 -7.39
C CYS A 10 -17.54 -28.61 -5.93
N LEU A 11 -16.54 -28.45 -5.08
CA LEU A 11 -16.42 -28.90 -3.69
C LEU A 11 -17.46 -28.34 -2.68
N GLY A 12 -18.64 -27.88 -3.14
CA GLY A 12 -19.63 -27.23 -2.28
C GLY A 12 -21.11 -27.53 -2.56
N GLY A 13 -21.43 -28.46 -3.47
CA GLY A 13 -22.84 -28.70 -3.86
C GLY A 13 -23.64 -29.62 -2.93
N ASP A 14 -23.01 -30.68 -2.37
CA ASP A 14 -23.77 -31.82 -1.82
C ASP A 14 -23.37 -32.25 -0.39
N SER A 15 -22.34 -31.64 0.24
CA SER A 15 -21.97 -31.99 1.63
C SER A 15 -22.53 -30.98 2.63
N PRO A 16 -23.16 -31.41 3.74
CA PRO A 16 -23.56 -30.48 4.79
C PRO A 16 -22.33 -29.82 5.43
N PRO A 17 -22.46 -28.58 5.93
CA PRO A 17 -21.41 -27.92 6.71
C PRO A 17 -21.03 -28.75 7.93
N ASP A 18 -19.72 -29.01 8.09
CA ASP A 18 -19.13 -29.83 9.16
C ASP A 18 -18.31 -28.99 10.16
N LEU A 19 -18.32 -27.67 10.01
CA LEU A 19 -17.69 -26.70 10.90
C LEU A 19 -18.70 -25.62 11.31
N HIS A 20 -18.78 -25.32 12.60
CA HIS A 20 -19.60 -24.25 13.16
C HIS A 20 -18.71 -23.20 13.82
N ILE A 21 -18.68 -22.00 13.25
CA ILE A 21 -17.88 -20.90 13.77
C ILE A 21 -18.74 -20.07 14.73
N LEU A 22 -18.34 -19.99 15.99
CA LEU A 22 -19.02 -19.22 17.03
C LEU A 22 -18.41 -17.82 17.06
N VAL A 23 -19.22 -16.78 16.89
CA VAL A 23 -18.76 -15.38 16.87
C VAL A 23 -19.54 -14.56 17.88
N ALA A 24 -18.90 -13.54 18.46
CA ALA A 24 -19.54 -12.68 19.44
C ALA A 24 -20.76 -11.95 18.85
N GLY A 25 -21.82 -11.78 19.65
CA GLY A 25 -23.03 -11.07 19.26
C GLY A 25 -23.97 -11.84 18.32
N ARG A 26 -23.69 -13.12 18.03
CA ARG A 26 -24.53 -13.98 17.20
C ARG A 26 -24.97 -15.22 17.98
N GLU A 27 -26.28 -15.51 17.96
CA GLU A 27 -26.84 -16.70 18.62
C GLU A 27 -26.58 -17.98 17.81
N GLU A 28 -26.72 -17.90 16.49
CA GLU A 28 -26.50 -19.03 15.58
C GLU A 28 -25.05 -19.07 15.06
N PRO A 29 -24.40 -20.26 15.03
CA PRO A 29 -23.07 -20.40 14.45
C PRO A 29 -23.08 -20.10 12.95
N LEU A 30 -21.95 -19.61 12.45
CA LEU A 30 -21.69 -19.53 11.02
C LEU A 30 -21.32 -20.93 10.49
N PRO A 31 -22.09 -21.50 9.54
CA PRO A 31 -21.79 -22.80 8.97
C PRO A 31 -20.66 -22.70 7.94
N ALA A 32 -19.71 -23.63 7.99
CA ALA A 32 -18.61 -23.73 7.03
C ALA A 32 -18.18 -25.19 6.80
N HIS A 33 -17.32 -25.39 5.80
CA HIS A 33 -16.72 -26.67 5.47
C HIS A 33 -15.29 -26.69 5.96
N ARG A 34 -14.99 -27.54 6.95
CA ARG A 34 -13.66 -27.70 7.52
C ARG A 34 -12.62 -28.00 6.44
N ARG A 35 -12.95 -28.93 5.53
CA ARG A 35 -12.08 -29.30 4.40
C ARG A 35 -11.72 -28.16 3.46
N VAL A 36 -12.63 -27.18 3.33
CA VAL A 36 -12.35 -25.98 2.53
C VAL A 36 -11.45 -25.06 3.32
N LEU A 37 -11.84 -24.72 4.54
CA LEU A 37 -11.11 -23.74 5.34
C LEU A 37 -9.70 -24.22 5.73
N SER A 38 -9.46 -25.52 5.93
CA SER A 38 -8.13 -26.06 6.21
C SER A 38 -7.14 -25.87 5.06
N LEU A 39 -7.62 -25.66 3.82
CA LEU A 39 -6.75 -25.31 2.69
C LEU A 39 -6.25 -23.85 2.77
N PHE A 40 -6.96 -23.00 3.51
CA PHE A 40 -6.77 -21.56 3.52
C PHE A 40 -6.52 -20.96 4.91
N SER A 41 -6.53 -21.77 5.98
CA SER A 41 -6.27 -21.37 7.36
C SER A 41 -5.51 -22.45 8.11
N GLY A 42 -4.29 -22.14 8.56
CA GLY A 42 -3.49 -23.05 9.38
C GLY A 42 -4.13 -23.36 10.73
N VAL A 43 -4.87 -22.41 11.31
CA VAL A 43 -5.63 -22.61 12.55
C VAL A 43 -6.72 -23.66 12.36
N VAL A 44 -7.49 -23.60 11.26
CA VAL A 44 -8.57 -24.56 11.00
C VAL A 44 -8.03 -25.96 10.70
N ASP A 45 -6.89 -26.06 10.01
CA ASP A 45 -6.22 -27.34 9.77
C ASP A 45 -5.90 -28.06 11.09
N GLY A 46 -5.44 -27.31 12.10
CA GLY A 46 -5.09 -27.81 13.42
C GLY A 46 -6.24 -28.12 14.38
N LEU A 47 -7.51 -27.83 14.03
CA LEU A 47 -8.64 -28.07 14.94
C LEU A 47 -8.83 -29.57 15.26
N PRO A 48 -9.33 -29.97 16.43
CA PRO A 48 -9.69 -31.37 16.66
C PRO A 48 -10.88 -31.77 15.77
N SER A 49 -10.89 -33.01 15.26
CA SER A 49 -12.03 -33.54 14.52
C SER A 49 -12.99 -34.23 15.47
N ASN A 50 -14.28 -33.94 15.37
CA ASN A 50 -15.31 -34.65 16.14
C ASN A 50 -15.51 -36.06 15.57
N THR A 51 -15.39 -37.08 16.42
CA THR A 51 -15.61 -38.49 16.06
C THR A 51 -17.09 -38.85 15.92
N ASP A 52 -17.97 -38.02 16.48
CA ASP A 52 -19.38 -38.34 16.68
C ASP A 52 -20.27 -37.84 15.51
N GLY A 53 -19.63 -37.33 14.45
CA GLY A 53 -20.31 -36.80 13.26
C GLY A 53 -20.97 -35.42 13.46
N SER A 54 -20.85 -34.82 14.64
CA SER A 54 -21.32 -33.46 14.92
C SER A 54 -20.37 -32.41 14.30
N PRO A 55 -20.89 -31.24 13.88
CA PRO A 55 -20.05 -30.15 13.38
C PRO A 55 -18.98 -29.75 14.40
N THR A 56 -17.76 -29.57 13.93
CA THR A 56 -16.64 -29.13 14.78
C THR A 56 -16.87 -27.67 15.18
N PRO A 57 -16.88 -27.33 16.48
CA PRO A 57 -16.98 -25.94 16.90
C PRO A 57 -15.62 -25.23 16.75
N TRP A 58 -15.64 -24.04 16.16
CA TRP A 58 -14.51 -23.11 16.17
C TRP A 58 -14.91 -21.81 16.86
N ASP A 59 -14.42 -21.59 18.08
CA ASP A 59 -14.87 -20.48 18.92
C ASP A 59 -14.01 -19.22 18.74
N LEU A 60 -14.60 -18.19 18.12
CA LEU A 60 -14.00 -16.88 17.92
C LEU A 60 -14.62 -15.80 18.83
N ARG A 61 -15.52 -16.15 19.76
CA ARG A 61 -16.22 -15.17 20.62
C ARG A 61 -15.30 -14.36 21.53
N GLY A 62 -14.11 -14.89 21.83
CA GLY A 62 -13.07 -14.21 22.61
C GLY A 62 -11.94 -13.62 21.77
N LEU A 63 -11.99 -13.73 20.43
CA LEU A 63 -10.94 -13.21 19.56
C LEU A 63 -11.04 -11.69 19.46
N VAL A 64 -10.15 -10.98 20.13
CA VAL A 64 -9.98 -9.53 20.02
C VAL A 64 -8.80 -9.25 19.09
N LEU A 65 -9.02 -8.46 18.04
CA LEU A 65 -8.00 -8.14 17.05
C LEU A 65 -7.03 -7.08 17.58
N ASP A 66 -5.79 -7.07 17.07
CA ASP A 66 -4.77 -6.11 17.50
C ASP A 66 -5.27 -4.66 17.36
N GLY A 67 -5.31 -3.92 18.47
CA GLY A 67 -5.74 -2.52 18.51
C GLY A 67 -7.25 -2.31 18.71
N GLU A 68 -8.03 -3.38 18.76
CA GLU A 68 -9.46 -3.34 19.06
C GLU A 68 -9.74 -3.61 20.54
N SER A 69 -10.88 -3.14 21.04
CA SER A 69 -11.36 -3.41 22.40
C SER A 69 -12.50 -4.43 22.46
N GLU A 70 -13.13 -4.71 21.32
CA GLU A 70 -14.27 -5.61 21.21
C GLU A 70 -13.88 -6.87 20.43
N PRO A 71 -14.55 -8.02 20.68
CA PRO A 71 -14.35 -9.22 19.88
C PRO A 71 -14.67 -8.99 18.40
N VAL A 72 -14.05 -9.79 17.53
CA VAL A 72 -14.27 -9.71 16.09
C VAL A 72 -15.76 -9.83 15.74
N ALA A 73 -16.25 -8.89 14.93
CA ALA A 73 -17.64 -8.86 14.50
C ALA A 73 -17.94 -9.98 13.48
N ALA A 74 -19.15 -10.53 13.53
CA ALA A 74 -19.61 -11.57 12.60
C ALA A 74 -19.46 -11.16 11.13
N ALA A 75 -19.73 -9.90 10.78
CA ALA A 75 -19.58 -9.39 9.42
C ALA A 75 -18.14 -9.48 8.89
N VAL A 76 -17.13 -9.36 9.76
CA VAL A 76 -15.71 -9.50 9.38
C VAL A 76 -15.39 -10.96 9.07
N VAL A 77 -15.89 -11.89 9.90
CA VAL A 77 -15.74 -13.33 9.69
C VAL A 77 -16.46 -13.78 8.42
N GLU A 78 -17.66 -13.29 8.15
CA GLU A 78 -18.40 -13.55 6.92
C GLU A 78 -17.65 -13.05 5.67
N ARG A 79 -17.11 -11.83 5.70
CA ARG A 79 -16.28 -11.31 4.60
C ARG A 79 -15.02 -12.16 4.37
N TRP A 80 -14.39 -12.65 5.43
CA TRP A 80 -13.26 -13.56 5.32
C TRP A 80 -13.67 -14.90 4.70
N LEU A 81 -14.80 -15.48 5.12
CA LEU A 81 -15.35 -16.69 4.51
C LEU A 81 -15.61 -16.48 3.02
N ASP A 82 -16.24 -15.36 2.64
CA ASP A 82 -16.50 -15.05 1.23
C ASP A 82 -15.20 -14.92 0.43
N ALA A 83 -14.17 -14.30 1.00
CA ALA A 83 -12.85 -14.23 0.39
C ALA A 83 -12.26 -15.63 0.16
N VAL A 84 -12.36 -16.53 1.14
CA VAL A 84 -11.89 -17.91 1.03
C VAL A 84 -12.70 -18.69 -0.02
N TYR A 85 -14.04 -18.66 0.05
CA TYR A 85 -14.89 -19.40 -0.88
C TYR A 85 -14.83 -18.88 -2.31
N SER A 86 -14.54 -17.59 -2.53
CA SER A 86 -14.29 -17.04 -3.88
C SER A 86 -13.11 -17.71 -4.61
N ARG A 87 -12.21 -18.38 -3.87
CA ARG A 87 -11.10 -19.16 -4.46
C ARG A 87 -11.54 -20.49 -5.03
N LEU A 88 -12.70 -21.00 -4.61
CA LEU A 88 -13.24 -22.29 -5.04
C LEU A 88 -14.41 -22.14 -6.00
N ASP A 89 -15.17 -21.07 -5.86
CA ASP A 89 -16.35 -20.78 -6.63
C ASP A 89 -16.22 -19.43 -7.34
N VAL A 90 -16.02 -19.48 -8.66
CA VAL A 90 -15.85 -18.28 -9.50
C VAL A 90 -17.12 -17.43 -9.54
N SER A 91 -18.28 -17.98 -9.18
CA SER A 91 -19.52 -17.20 -9.05
C SER A 91 -19.54 -16.33 -7.79
N ARG A 92 -18.73 -16.68 -6.78
CA ARG A 92 -18.55 -15.84 -5.59
C ARG A 92 -17.47 -14.80 -5.88
N GLN A 93 -17.86 -13.54 -5.84
CA GLN A 93 -16.91 -12.44 -5.98
C GLN A 93 -16.18 -12.22 -4.65
N LEU A 94 -14.89 -11.90 -4.72
CA LEU A 94 -14.13 -11.41 -3.57
C LEU A 94 -14.76 -10.07 -3.13
N PRO A 95 -15.32 -9.95 -1.92
CA PRO A 95 -15.83 -8.68 -1.43
C PRO A 95 -14.65 -7.76 -1.09
N ALA A 96 -14.13 -7.07 -2.10
CA ALA A 96 -13.01 -6.14 -1.92
C ALA A 96 -13.45 -5.00 -0.98
N PRO A 97 -12.76 -4.78 0.15
CA PRO A 97 -13.11 -3.70 1.08
C PRO A 97 -13.15 -2.34 0.37
N ALA A 98 -14.09 -1.48 0.78
CA ALA A 98 -14.26 -0.17 0.17
C ALA A 98 -13.10 0.78 0.47
N THR A 99 -12.60 0.71 1.71
CA THR A 99 -11.53 1.56 2.22
C THR A 99 -10.50 0.74 2.98
N LEU A 100 -9.38 1.37 3.33
CA LEU A 100 -8.38 0.75 4.21
C LEU A 100 -8.97 0.44 5.59
N GLU A 101 -9.80 1.33 6.14
CA GLU A 101 -10.43 1.19 7.45
C GLU A 101 -11.37 -0.03 7.49
N GLU A 102 -12.11 -0.28 6.40
CA GLU A 102 -12.90 -1.51 6.26
C GLU A 102 -12.04 -2.76 6.07
N ALA A 103 -10.87 -2.62 5.43
CA ALA A 103 -9.96 -3.73 5.19
C ALA A 103 -9.20 -4.16 6.46
N ARG A 104 -8.90 -3.23 7.36
CA ARG A 104 -8.07 -3.47 8.55
C ARG A 104 -8.56 -4.65 9.40
N PRO A 105 -9.81 -4.71 9.87
CA PRO A 105 -10.27 -5.83 10.70
C PRO A 105 -10.26 -7.15 9.91
N LEU A 106 -10.55 -7.12 8.60
CA LEU A 106 -10.48 -8.30 7.75
C LEU A 106 -9.05 -8.84 7.64
N LEU A 107 -8.06 -7.97 7.45
CA LEU A 107 -6.65 -8.34 7.35
C LEU A 107 -6.09 -8.81 8.70
N LEU A 108 -6.47 -8.15 9.81
CA LEU A 108 -6.09 -8.59 11.15
C LEU A 108 -6.71 -9.94 11.52
N LEU A 109 -7.97 -10.19 11.14
CA LEU A 109 -8.57 -11.51 11.26
C LEU A 109 -7.80 -12.53 10.41
N ALA A 110 -7.49 -12.18 9.16
CA ALA A 110 -6.77 -13.06 8.25
C ALA A 110 -5.40 -13.48 8.81
N ASP A 111 -4.70 -12.54 9.44
CA ASP A 111 -3.46 -12.80 10.19
C ASP A 111 -3.69 -13.75 11.37
N ALA A 112 -4.67 -13.43 12.23
CA ALA A 112 -4.96 -14.18 13.45
C ALA A 112 -5.37 -15.64 13.19
N VAL A 113 -5.99 -15.92 12.03
CA VAL A 113 -6.41 -17.27 11.63
C VAL A 113 -5.42 -17.94 10.68
N ASP A 114 -4.22 -17.37 10.51
CA ASP A 114 -3.16 -17.89 9.64
C ASP A 114 -3.64 -18.16 8.21
N THR A 115 -4.18 -17.11 7.58
CA THR A 115 -4.77 -17.20 6.24
C THR A 115 -3.70 -17.44 5.18
N SER A 116 -3.96 -18.37 4.27
CA SER A 116 -3.01 -18.73 3.22
C SER A 116 -2.60 -17.54 2.34
N PRO A 117 -1.36 -17.57 1.78
CA PRO A 117 -0.87 -16.55 0.87
C PRO A 117 -1.78 -16.31 -0.35
N ALA A 118 -2.45 -17.35 -0.86
CA ALA A 118 -3.30 -17.22 -2.05
C ALA A 118 -4.49 -16.27 -1.84
N VAL A 119 -5.10 -16.28 -0.65
CA VAL A 119 -6.20 -15.37 -0.30
C VAL A 119 -5.66 -13.98 0.01
N LEU A 120 -4.56 -13.90 0.77
CA LEU A 120 -3.91 -12.64 1.11
C LEU A 120 -3.44 -11.87 -0.13
N GLN A 121 -2.80 -12.53 -1.11
CA GLN A 121 -2.39 -11.88 -2.36
C GLN A 121 -3.60 -11.38 -3.17
N ALA A 122 -4.71 -12.12 -3.18
CA ALA A 122 -5.93 -11.66 -3.85
C ALA A 122 -6.52 -10.42 -3.17
N LEU A 123 -6.58 -10.40 -1.83
CA LEU A 123 -7.03 -9.24 -1.07
C LEU A 123 -6.09 -8.03 -1.24
N GLY A 124 -4.78 -8.25 -1.13
CA GLY A 124 -3.75 -7.23 -1.31
C GLY A 124 -3.75 -6.63 -2.71
N GLY A 125 -3.90 -7.48 -3.74
CA GLY A 125 -4.07 -7.04 -5.14
C GLY A 125 -5.34 -6.24 -5.33
N ALA A 126 -6.48 -6.74 -4.86
CA ALA A 126 -7.76 -6.05 -4.98
C ALA A 126 -7.74 -4.66 -4.32
N LEU A 127 -7.17 -4.55 -3.11
CA LEU A 127 -6.97 -3.25 -2.45
C LEU A 127 -6.02 -2.36 -3.25
N ALA A 128 -4.86 -2.89 -3.64
CA ALA A 128 -3.86 -2.12 -4.36
C ALA A 128 -4.32 -1.65 -5.73
N GLU A 129 -5.29 -2.30 -6.38
CA GLU A 129 -5.83 -1.88 -7.67
C GLU A 129 -6.85 -0.74 -7.56
N ARG A 130 -7.45 -0.53 -6.38
CA ARG A 130 -8.46 0.50 -6.18
C ARG A 130 -7.91 1.91 -6.46
N PRO A 131 -8.57 2.69 -7.34
CA PRO A 131 -8.15 4.06 -7.64
C PRO A 131 -8.54 5.04 -6.53
N ASP A 132 -9.59 4.71 -5.77
CA ASP A 132 -10.17 5.52 -4.70
C ASP A 132 -9.63 5.17 -3.31
N LEU A 133 -8.66 4.24 -3.22
CA LEU A 133 -8.08 3.82 -1.95
C LEU A 133 -7.51 5.03 -1.22
N ALA A 134 -7.92 5.21 0.03
CA ALA A 134 -7.51 6.33 0.86
C ALA A 134 -7.04 5.86 2.23
N LEU A 135 -6.16 6.67 2.81
CA LEU A 135 -5.70 6.57 4.18
C LEU A 135 -6.48 7.57 5.03
N THR A 136 -7.30 7.09 5.96
CA THR A 136 -7.90 7.97 6.96
C THR A 136 -6.84 8.41 7.97
N VAL A 137 -6.71 9.72 8.17
CA VAL A 137 -5.85 10.33 9.17
C VAL A 137 -6.70 11.19 10.09
N ALA A 138 -6.52 11.00 11.41
CA ALA A 138 -7.25 11.73 12.44
C ALA A 138 -6.30 12.53 13.36
N VAL A 139 -6.60 13.81 13.58
CA VAL A 139 -5.87 14.73 14.46
C VAL A 139 -6.86 15.59 15.24
N GLY A 140 -7.09 15.25 16.52
CA GLY A 140 -8.18 15.87 17.28
C GLY A 140 -9.53 15.60 16.59
N GLU A 141 -10.30 16.64 16.34
CA GLU A 141 -11.58 16.57 15.63
C GLU A 141 -11.42 16.49 14.09
N LEU A 142 -10.23 16.74 13.54
CA LEU A 142 -9.98 16.70 12.11
C LEU A 142 -9.79 15.26 11.65
N LYS A 143 -10.70 14.76 10.79
CA LYS A 143 -10.61 13.45 10.14
C LYS A 143 -10.61 13.61 8.63
N LEU A 144 -9.60 13.09 7.94
CA LEU A 144 -9.41 13.28 6.50
C LEU A 144 -8.99 11.98 5.82
N ASP A 145 -9.48 11.79 4.60
CA ASP A 145 -9.10 10.67 3.75
C ASP A 145 -8.10 11.13 2.69
N LEU A 146 -6.86 10.68 2.81
CA LEU A 146 -5.79 10.98 1.87
C LEU A 146 -5.73 9.89 0.80
N GLN A 147 -6.07 10.22 -0.43
CA GLN A 147 -6.02 9.25 -1.52
C GLN A 147 -4.59 8.77 -1.78
N LEU A 148 -4.40 7.46 -1.91
CA LEU A 148 -3.08 6.86 -2.11
C LEU A 148 -2.57 6.97 -3.55
N LYS A 149 -3.46 7.27 -4.51
CA LYS A 149 -3.14 7.28 -5.94
C LYS A 149 -3.64 8.55 -6.61
N GLY A 150 -2.88 9.00 -7.62
CA GLY A 150 -3.29 10.10 -8.49
C GLY A 150 -3.35 11.47 -7.83
N ARG A 151 -2.90 11.60 -6.56
CA ARG A 151 -2.93 12.85 -5.80
C ARG A 151 -1.63 13.10 -5.05
N LEU A 152 -1.07 14.29 -5.28
CA LEU A 152 -0.01 14.85 -4.46
C LEU A 152 -0.64 15.77 -3.41
N HIS A 153 -0.73 15.28 -2.18
CA HIS A 153 -1.13 16.11 -1.04
C HIS A 153 0.04 16.98 -0.56
N CYS A 154 -0.21 18.20 -0.14
CA CYS A 154 0.83 19.13 0.33
C CYS A 154 0.27 20.26 1.18
N ILE A 155 1.13 20.93 1.94
CA ILE A 155 0.77 22.11 2.75
C ILE A 155 1.23 23.37 2.01
N VAL A 156 0.28 24.18 1.51
CA VAL A 156 0.55 25.42 0.76
C VAL A 156 -0.02 26.60 1.53
N THR A 157 0.82 27.58 1.86
CA THR A 157 0.41 28.82 2.56
C THR A 157 -0.36 28.61 3.88
N GLY A 158 -0.21 27.43 4.51
CA GLY A 158 -0.90 27.04 5.74
C GLY A 158 -2.23 26.30 5.51
N ALA A 159 -2.66 26.07 4.27
CA ALA A 159 -3.77 25.20 3.93
C ALA A 159 -3.27 23.80 3.52
N LEU A 160 -4.12 22.79 3.70
CA LEU A 160 -3.88 21.46 3.14
C LEU A 160 -4.51 21.41 1.75
N GLU A 161 -3.69 21.13 0.74
CA GLU A 161 -4.10 21.10 -0.66
C GLU A 161 -3.70 19.77 -1.29
N TYR A 162 -4.26 19.47 -2.46
CA TYR A 162 -3.80 18.39 -3.33
C TYR A 162 -3.72 18.85 -4.79
N CYS A 163 -2.78 18.28 -5.52
CA CYS A 163 -2.70 18.38 -6.98
C CYS A 163 -3.00 17.01 -7.60
N LEU A 164 -3.77 17.00 -8.68
CA LEU A 164 -3.99 15.79 -9.47
C LEU A 164 -2.74 15.46 -10.29
N GLU A 165 -2.33 14.20 -10.30
CA GLU A 165 -1.30 13.74 -11.24
C GLU A 165 -1.80 13.94 -12.68
N PRO A 166 -1.04 14.63 -13.56
CA PRO A 166 -1.49 14.94 -14.90
C PRO A 166 -1.57 13.66 -15.74
N THR A 167 -2.77 13.40 -16.25
CA THR A 167 -3.03 12.35 -17.23
C THR A 167 -2.99 12.96 -18.64
N GLY A 168 -1.79 13.12 -19.19
CA GLY A 168 -1.57 13.64 -20.54
C GLY A 168 -1.24 15.14 -20.59
N SER A 169 -2.05 15.92 -21.31
CA SER A 169 -1.77 17.33 -21.67
C SER A 169 -2.35 18.38 -20.72
N SER A 170 -3.06 17.97 -19.67
CA SER A 170 -3.55 18.89 -18.63
C SER A 170 -2.43 19.28 -17.65
N SER A 171 -2.32 20.58 -17.36
CA SER A 171 -1.50 21.06 -16.25
C SER A 171 -2.19 20.75 -14.93
N GLY A 172 -1.46 20.25 -13.93
CA GLY A 172 -2.01 19.97 -12.59
C GLY A 172 -2.64 21.21 -11.96
N SER A 173 -3.91 21.11 -11.57
CA SER A 173 -4.61 22.12 -10.78
C SER A 173 -4.49 21.81 -9.29
N TRP A 174 -4.20 22.84 -8.49
CA TRP A 174 -4.22 22.76 -7.03
C TRP A 174 -5.66 22.87 -6.52
N HIS A 175 -6.02 21.98 -5.61
CA HIS A 175 -7.33 21.91 -4.99
C HIS A 175 -7.19 21.98 -3.48
N MET A 176 -7.95 22.87 -2.84
CA MET A 176 -7.99 22.97 -1.39
C MET A 176 -8.71 21.76 -0.80
N LEU A 177 -8.05 21.05 0.12
CA LEU A 177 -8.64 19.97 0.90
C LEU A 177 -9.17 20.48 2.23
N VAL A 178 -8.39 21.32 2.92
CA VAL A 178 -8.77 21.96 4.18
C VAL A 178 -8.33 23.41 4.17
N ALA A 179 -9.26 24.31 4.47
CA ALA A 179 -9.00 25.73 4.58
C ALA A 179 -7.97 26.02 5.69
N LYS A 180 -7.17 27.07 5.49
CA LYS A 180 -6.09 27.46 6.40
C LYS A 180 -6.57 27.65 7.84
N GLU A 181 -7.71 28.31 8.02
CA GLU A 181 -8.26 28.64 9.34
C GLU A 181 -8.57 27.39 10.16
N THR A 182 -8.98 26.31 9.47
CA THR A 182 -9.24 25.01 10.08
C THR A 182 -7.95 24.21 10.25
N PHE A 183 -7.06 24.23 9.26
CA PHE A 183 -5.83 23.44 9.29
C PHE A 183 -4.78 23.99 10.25
N ASP A 184 -4.74 25.31 10.49
CA ASP A 184 -3.75 25.97 11.34
C ASP A 184 -3.70 25.41 12.77
N GLN A 185 -4.82 24.90 13.29
CA GLN A 185 -4.92 24.28 14.62
C GLN A 185 -4.26 22.89 14.68
N HIS A 186 -4.12 22.22 13.53
CA HIS A 186 -3.68 20.83 13.43
C HIS A 186 -2.34 20.66 12.70
N LYS A 187 -1.85 21.71 12.03
CA LYS A 187 -0.71 21.68 11.11
C LYS A 187 0.57 21.04 11.69
N ASP A 188 0.83 21.24 12.98
CA ASP A 188 2.06 20.74 13.62
C ASP A 188 1.96 19.25 13.96
N ALA A 189 0.76 18.77 14.29
CA ALA A 189 0.50 17.37 14.62
C ALA A 189 0.20 16.50 13.39
N PHE A 190 -0.27 17.12 12.30
CA PHE A 190 -0.72 16.42 11.11
C PHE A 190 0.35 15.56 10.44
N PRO A 191 1.58 16.05 10.17
CA PRO A 191 2.67 15.23 9.61
C PRO A 191 2.94 13.94 10.39
N SER A 192 2.96 14.04 11.72
CA SER A 192 3.20 12.89 12.60
C SER A 192 2.03 11.91 12.60
N ALA A 193 0.79 12.38 12.48
CA ALA A 193 -0.37 11.52 12.34
C ALA A 193 -0.37 10.77 11.01
N VAL A 194 -0.09 11.45 9.89
CA VAL A 194 0.05 10.80 8.57
C VAL A 194 1.15 9.74 8.62
N ALA A 195 2.30 10.07 9.21
CA ALA A 195 3.42 9.13 9.34
C ALA A 195 3.05 7.89 10.15
N ARG A 196 2.33 8.07 11.27
CA ARG A 196 1.85 6.96 12.13
C ARG A 196 0.89 6.03 11.39
N GLU A 197 -0.06 6.59 10.63
CA GLU A 197 -1.02 5.76 9.89
C GLU A 197 -0.33 5.01 8.74
N LEU A 198 0.58 5.66 8.00
CA LEU A 198 1.38 4.99 6.97
C LEU A 198 2.27 3.88 7.55
N GLU A 199 2.92 4.15 8.67
CA GLU A 199 3.75 3.17 9.39
C GLU A 199 2.92 1.96 9.82
N SER A 200 1.75 2.19 10.44
CA SER A 200 0.82 1.14 10.89
C SER A 200 0.36 0.26 9.72
N TRP A 201 0.03 0.88 8.58
CA TRP A 201 -0.39 0.17 7.38
C TRP A 201 0.74 -0.56 6.67
N LEU A 202 1.94 0.03 6.58
CA LEU A 202 3.12 -0.63 6.01
C LEU A 202 3.52 -1.83 6.86
N HIS A 203 3.46 -1.71 8.19
CA HIS A 203 3.74 -2.81 9.09
C HIS A 203 2.76 -3.97 8.88
N LEU A 204 1.45 -3.69 8.83
CA LEU A 204 0.43 -4.71 8.59
C LEU A 204 0.57 -5.36 7.21
N ALA A 205 0.75 -4.55 6.16
CA ALA A 205 0.94 -5.04 4.81
C ALA A 205 2.21 -5.91 4.70
N GLY A 206 3.30 -5.52 5.36
CA GLY A 206 4.52 -6.31 5.43
C GLY A 206 4.33 -7.62 6.17
N ARG A 207 3.72 -7.58 7.37
CA ARG A 207 3.47 -8.78 8.20
C ARG A 207 2.69 -9.85 7.44
N LEU A 208 1.71 -9.41 6.66
CA LEU A 208 0.85 -10.27 5.83
C LEU A 208 1.41 -10.54 4.42
N ASN A 209 2.62 -10.08 4.12
CA ASN A 209 3.27 -10.16 2.80
C ASN A 209 2.39 -9.64 1.63
N LEU A 210 1.64 -8.56 1.85
CA LEU A 210 0.78 -7.90 0.87
C LEU A 210 1.61 -6.98 -0.04
N VAL A 211 2.50 -7.56 -0.85
CA VAL A 211 3.45 -6.83 -1.71
C VAL A 211 2.81 -5.71 -2.53
N PRO A 212 1.66 -5.91 -3.21
CA PRO A 212 1.05 -4.85 -4.02
C PRO A 212 0.62 -3.65 -3.17
N LEU A 213 0.06 -3.89 -1.98
CA LEU A 213 -0.39 -2.84 -1.07
C LEU A 213 0.80 -2.11 -0.45
N ALA A 214 1.82 -2.84 0.01
CA ALA A 214 3.04 -2.25 0.54
C ALA A 214 3.73 -1.35 -0.50
N ARG A 215 3.78 -1.79 -1.78
CA ARG A 215 4.32 -0.98 -2.88
C ARG A 215 3.49 0.29 -3.11
N ALA A 216 2.16 0.22 -3.06
CA ALA A 216 1.28 1.38 -3.19
C ALA A 216 1.50 2.39 -2.05
N LEU A 217 1.57 1.94 -0.80
CA LEU A 217 1.85 2.77 0.37
C LEU A 217 3.24 3.43 0.29
N MET A 218 4.28 2.68 -0.10
CA MET A 218 5.61 3.25 -0.35
C MET A 218 5.61 4.29 -1.48
N GLY A 219 4.77 4.09 -2.50
CA GLY A 219 4.54 5.07 -3.56
C GLY A 219 4.05 6.40 -3.02
N VAL A 220 3.11 6.38 -2.07
CA VAL A 220 2.64 7.58 -1.37
C VAL A 220 3.77 8.23 -0.59
N VAL A 221 4.52 7.47 0.21
CA VAL A 221 5.66 8.02 0.96
C VAL A 221 6.61 8.75 0.03
N LYS A 222 7.00 8.11 -1.10
CA LYS A 222 7.89 8.71 -2.10
C LYS A 222 7.29 9.97 -2.73
N ALA A 223 6.01 9.95 -3.10
CA ALA A 223 5.33 11.11 -3.67
C ALA A 223 5.32 12.30 -2.70
N GLN A 224 5.18 12.00 -1.40
CA GLN A 224 5.15 12.98 -0.34
C GLN A 224 6.54 13.51 0.06
N LEU A 225 7.64 12.96 -0.46
CA LEU A 225 9.01 13.45 -0.22
C LEU A 225 9.46 14.53 -1.22
N ALA A 226 8.53 15.15 -1.95
CA ALA A 226 8.80 16.33 -2.77
C ALA A 226 9.35 17.50 -1.91
N PRO A 227 10.27 18.33 -2.43
CA PRO A 227 11.02 19.35 -1.66
C PRO A 227 10.15 20.54 -1.21
N ASN A 228 10.55 21.42 -0.29
CA ASN A 228 11.35 21.34 0.94
C ASN A 228 10.52 21.98 2.10
N THR A 229 9.25 22.30 1.84
CA THR A 229 8.33 23.04 2.73
C THR A 229 6.87 22.66 2.54
N LEU A 230 6.50 21.99 1.44
CA LEU A 230 5.12 21.61 1.15
C LEU A 230 4.84 20.12 1.47
N SER A 231 5.88 19.33 1.74
CA SER A 231 5.76 17.90 2.06
C SER A 231 5.00 17.67 3.36
N LEU A 232 4.10 16.68 3.36
CA LEU A 232 3.45 16.19 4.57
C LEU A 232 4.35 15.35 5.47
N LEU A 233 5.42 14.78 4.92
CA LEU A 233 6.20 13.74 5.60
C LEU A 233 7.66 14.11 5.83
N GLN A 234 8.14 15.25 5.33
CA GLN A 234 9.56 15.57 5.37
C GLN A 234 10.17 15.51 6.78
N SER A 235 9.46 16.00 7.80
CA SER A 235 9.92 15.96 9.20
C SER A 235 9.67 14.63 9.90
N SER A 236 8.86 13.74 9.31
CA SER A 236 8.35 12.53 9.98
C SER A 236 8.59 11.23 9.19
N VAL A 237 9.30 11.28 8.06
CA VAL A 237 9.56 10.12 7.20
C VAL A 237 10.32 9.01 7.92
N GLY A 238 11.25 9.38 8.81
CA GLY A 238 11.99 8.41 9.63
C GLY A 238 11.06 7.59 10.52
N SER A 239 9.92 8.17 10.94
CA SER A 239 8.91 7.46 11.72
C SER A 239 8.10 6.47 10.87
N VAL A 240 8.01 6.68 9.55
CA VAL A 240 7.30 5.77 8.64
C VAL A 240 8.04 4.44 8.47
N PHE A 241 9.37 4.50 8.33
CA PHE A 241 10.22 3.32 8.19
C PHE A 241 10.77 2.88 9.55
N SER A 242 9.85 2.58 10.48
CA SER A 242 10.19 2.10 11.82
C SER A 242 10.90 0.73 11.77
N PRO A 243 11.60 0.31 12.84
CA PRO A 243 12.21 -1.02 12.89
C PRO A 243 11.23 -2.17 12.62
N ARG A 244 9.96 -2.05 13.05
CA ARG A 244 8.95 -3.09 12.80
C ARG A 244 8.51 -3.13 11.34
N VAL A 245 8.40 -1.97 10.68
CA VAL A 245 8.12 -1.91 9.23
C VAL A 245 9.25 -2.55 8.45
N LEU A 246 10.50 -2.26 8.80
CA LEU A 246 11.67 -2.83 8.12
C LEU A 246 11.81 -4.33 8.38
N HIS A 247 11.48 -4.80 9.58
CA HIS A 247 11.53 -6.23 9.92
C HIS A 247 10.56 -7.07 9.09
N PHE A 248 9.37 -6.54 8.82
CA PHE A 248 8.33 -7.22 8.04
C PHE A 248 8.26 -6.75 6.58
N MET A 249 9.21 -5.94 6.11
CA MET A 249 9.16 -5.46 4.73
C MET A 249 9.26 -6.65 3.77
N PRO A 250 8.35 -6.78 2.78
CA PRO A 250 8.43 -7.85 1.80
C PRO A 250 9.80 -7.89 1.13
N ARG A 251 10.37 -9.09 1.02
CA ARG A 251 11.72 -9.31 0.53
C ARG A 251 11.90 -8.77 -0.89
N GLU A 252 10.86 -8.88 -1.72
CA GLU A 252 10.77 -8.31 -3.06
C GLU A 252 11.06 -6.81 -3.04
N LEU A 253 10.46 -6.08 -2.10
CA LEU A 253 10.63 -4.64 -1.98
C LEU A 253 12.00 -4.27 -1.42
N MET A 254 12.56 -5.09 -0.53
CA MET A 254 13.92 -4.92 -0.02
C MET A 254 14.96 -5.13 -1.13
N PHE A 255 14.79 -6.15 -1.97
CA PHE A 255 15.64 -6.37 -3.14
C PHE A 255 15.49 -5.27 -4.17
N GLU A 256 14.27 -4.87 -4.50
CA GLU A 256 14.01 -3.74 -5.40
C GLU A 256 14.71 -2.48 -4.92
N GLY A 257 14.62 -2.19 -3.62
CA GLY A 257 15.27 -1.06 -2.97
C GLY A 257 16.78 -1.15 -3.09
N PHE A 258 17.37 -2.26 -2.66
CA PHE A 258 18.82 -2.48 -2.67
C PHE A 258 19.42 -2.44 -4.08
N VAL A 259 18.84 -3.16 -5.04
CA VAL A 259 19.36 -3.20 -6.42
C VAL A 259 19.23 -1.82 -7.06
N ARG A 260 18.10 -1.14 -6.86
CA ARG A 260 17.91 0.22 -7.38
C ARG A 260 18.93 1.19 -6.78
N ASP A 261 19.13 1.12 -5.46
CA ASP A 261 20.10 1.96 -4.77
C ASP A 261 21.52 1.69 -5.30
N ALA A 262 21.94 0.43 -5.41
CA ALA A 262 23.24 0.06 -5.99
C ALA A 262 23.45 0.50 -7.46
N LEU A 263 22.37 0.59 -8.25
CA LEU A 263 22.42 1.07 -9.65
C LEU A 263 22.42 2.61 -9.76
N VAL A 264 21.90 3.30 -8.75
CA VAL A 264 21.70 4.76 -8.75
C VAL A 264 22.79 5.47 -7.93
N GLU A 265 23.15 4.94 -6.76
CA GLU A 265 24.24 5.42 -5.93
C GLU A 265 25.57 5.25 -6.68
N ARG A 266 26.23 6.38 -6.97
CA ARG A 266 27.46 6.39 -7.76
C ARG A 266 28.52 7.22 -7.06
N PRO A 267 29.76 6.72 -6.96
CA PRO A 267 30.86 7.46 -6.38
C PRO A 267 31.28 8.67 -7.23
N ALA A 268 30.92 8.69 -8.51
CA ALA A 268 31.16 9.81 -9.42
C ALA A 268 29.96 10.78 -9.41
N GLN A 269 29.93 11.66 -8.42
CA GLN A 269 29.01 12.79 -8.39
C GLN A 269 29.59 13.95 -9.21
N VAL A 270 28.78 14.54 -10.09
CA VAL A 270 29.16 15.72 -10.86
C VAL A 270 28.25 16.87 -10.46
N ASN A 271 28.85 17.94 -9.96
CA ASN A 271 28.12 19.16 -9.60
C ASN A 271 27.98 20.03 -10.85
N ILE A 272 26.74 20.37 -11.21
CA ILE A 272 26.47 21.35 -12.27
C ILE A 272 26.71 22.73 -11.65
N LEU A 273 27.87 23.33 -11.91
CA LEU A 273 28.30 24.56 -11.26
C LEU A 273 27.54 25.81 -11.75
N SER A 274 27.12 25.84 -13.01
CA SER A 274 26.21 26.84 -13.57
C SER A 274 25.87 26.48 -15.01
N GLY A 275 24.71 26.92 -15.48
CA GLY A 275 24.32 26.75 -16.87
C GLY A 275 22.81 26.73 -17.07
N ASP A 276 22.42 26.93 -18.32
CA ASP A 276 21.06 26.65 -18.77
C ASP A 276 20.89 25.12 -18.78
N VAL A 277 19.84 24.66 -18.10
CA VAL A 277 19.52 23.24 -17.96
C VAL A 277 18.19 22.95 -18.62
N SER A 278 18.14 21.91 -19.44
CA SER A 278 16.91 21.34 -19.96
C SER A 278 16.42 20.26 -19.01
N ILE A 279 15.20 20.41 -18.53
CA ILE A 279 14.58 19.52 -17.54
C ILE A 279 13.40 18.84 -18.23
N VAL A 280 13.42 17.52 -18.28
CA VAL A 280 12.36 16.71 -18.88
C VAL A 280 11.44 16.20 -17.78
N MET A 281 10.13 16.39 -17.94
CA MET A 281 9.11 15.88 -17.03
C MET A 281 8.92 14.37 -17.25
N ALA A 282 9.83 13.57 -16.72
CA ALA A 282 9.87 12.12 -16.95
C ALA A 282 8.86 11.30 -16.11
N SER A 283 8.18 11.92 -15.13
CA SER A 283 7.18 11.26 -14.30
C SER A 283 5.92 12.11 -14.12
N PRO A 284 4.74 11.49 -13.89
CA PRO A 284 3.51 12.23 -13.59
C PRO A 284 3.66 13.15 -12.38
N LEU A 285 4.37 12.70 -11.34
CA LEU A 285 4.62 13.50 -10.14
C LEU A 285 5.43 14.77 -10.45
N ALA A 286 6.50 14.66 -11.23
CA ALA A 286 7.29 15.83 -11.65
C ALA A 286 6.47 16.77 -12.54
N ALA A 287 5.69 16.21 -13.46
CA ALA A 287 4.78 16.95 -14.33
C ALA A 287 3.71 17.73 -13.51
N ALA A 288 3.10 17.07 -12.52
CA ALA A 288 2.12 17.66 -11.59
C ALA A 288 2.73 18.86 -10.85
N TRP A 289 3.92 18.64 -10.28
CA TRP A 289 4.62 19.63 -9.48
C TRP A 289 4.95 20.90 -10.27
N TYR A 290 5.49 20.74 -11.47
CA TYR A 290 5.85 21.88 -12.32
C TYR A 290 4.66 22.46 -13.10
N GLY A 291 3.46 21.88 -12.99
CA GLY A 291 2.29 22.26 -13.78
C GLY A 291 2.53 22.13 -15.28
N LYS A 292 3.31 21.12 -15.68
CA LYS A 292 3.73 20.87 -17.07
C LYS A 292 3.21 19.52 -17.55
N PRO A 293 2.97 19.33 -18.86
CA PRO A 293 2.62 18.01 -19.40
C PRO A 293 3.72 16.98 -19.20
N LEU A 294 3.34 15.71 -19.02
CA LEU A 294 4.28 14.58 -19.00
C LEU A 294 5.08 14.54 -20.31
N GLY A 295 6.39 14.30 -20.20
CA GLY A 295 7.33 14.25 -21.33
C GLY A 295 7.73 15.62 -21.89
N SER A 296 7.15 16.72 -21.40
CA SER A 296 7.55 18.07 -21.83
C SER A 296 8.95 18.45 -21.31
N THR A 297 9.62 19.34 -22.04
CA THR A 297 10.90 19.91 -21.64
C THR A 297 10.72 21.35 -21.19
N ALA A 298 11.31 21.71 -20.06
CA ALA A 298 11.42 23.07 -19.56
C ALA A 298 12.88 23.52 -19.57
N GLN A 299 13.11 24.77 -19.94
CA GLN A 299 14.42 25.41 -19.79
C GLN A 299 14.48 26.09 -18.42
N GLY A 300 15.59 25.92 -17.71
CA GLY A 300 15.83 26.51 -16.41
C GLY A 300 17.29 26.90 -16.22
N LYS A 301 17.61 27.49 -15.07
CA LYS A 301 19.00 27.78 -14.67
C LYS A 301 19.38 26.93 -13.46
N ALA A 302 20.60 26.41 -13.43
CA ALA A 302 21.12 25.78 -12.23
C ALA A 302 21.63 26.86 -11.24
N GLU A 303 21.11 26.84 -10.01
CA GLU A 303 21.66 27.59 -8.88
C GLU A 303 22.41 26.67 -7.93
N LEU A 304 23.59 27.09 -7.47
CA LEU A 304 24.37 26.34 -6.48
C LEU A 304 23.91 26.65 -5.07
N HIS A 305 23.70 25.62 -4.27
CA HIS A 305 23.53 25.72 -2.83
C HIS A 305 24.88 25.66 -2.10
N PRO A 306 24.97 26.23 -0.89
CA PRO A 306 26.17 26.16 -0.05
C PRO A 306 26.62 24.74 0.30
N ASP A 307 25.73 23.75 0.23
CA ASP A 307 26.00 22.32 0.47
C ASP A 307 26.57 21.60 -0.79
N GLY A 308 26.84 22.34 -1.87
CA GLY A 308 27.40 21.82 -3.12
C GLY A 308 26.36 21.23 -4.09
N ARG A 309 25.06 21.24 -3.75
CA ARG A 309 23.99 20.78 -4.65
C ARG A 309 23.61 21.84 -5.68
N ALA A 310 23.23 21.40 -6.88
CA ALA A 310 22.67 22.29 -7.89
C ALA A 310 21.13 22.21 -7.88
N THR A 311 20.46 23.34 -8.01
CA THR A 311 19.00 23.46 -8.06
C THR A 311 18.61 24.00 -9.41
N PRO A 312 18.03 23.19 -10.31
CA PRO A 312 17.32 23.73 -11.46
C PRO A 312 16.16 24.62 -10.99
N LYS A 313 16.21 25.89 -11.40
CA LYS A 313 15.09 26.83 -11.30
C LYS A 313 14.34 26.88 -12.61
N ILE A 314 13.07 26.49 -12.58
CA ILE A 314 12.09 26.74 -13.63
C ILE A 314 11.10 27.77 -13.07
N GLY A 315 11.25 29.05 -13.44
CA GLY A 315 10.39 30.12 -12.92
C GLY A 315 10.67 30.48 -11.46
N ASN A 316 9.62 30.78 -10.68
CA ASN A 316 9.72 31.28 -9.29
C ASN A 316 9.97 30.17 -8.25
N GLY A 317 10.04 28.90 -8.65
CA GLY A 317 10.31 27.75 -7.77
C GLY A 317 11.59 27.04 -8.18
N GLY A 318 12.51 26.85 -7.23
CA GLY A 318 13.69 26.01 -7.40
C GLY A 318 13.56 24.72 -6.60
N VAL A 319 13.85 23.59 -7.22
CA VAL A 319 13.97 22.29 -6.54
C VAL A 319 15.42 21.84 -6.60
N ALA A 320 16.00 21.49 -5.46
CA ALA A 320 17.30 20.85 -5.44
C ALA A 320 17.25 19.51 -6.18
N VAL A 321 18.05 19.38 -7.24
CA VAL A 321 18.15 18.16 -8.03
C VAL A 321 19.59 17.69 -7.98
N THR A 322 19.78 16.42 -7.63
CA THR A 322 21.11 15.81 -7.74
C THR A 322 21.24 15.20 -9.13
N ALA A 323 22.27 15.62 -9.88
CA ALA A 323 22.60 15.04 -11.18
C ALA A 323 23.68 13.97 -11.01
N PHE A 324 23.48 12.82 -11.66
CA PHE A 324 24.43 11.71 -11.66
C PHE A 324 24.95 11.47 -13.08
N MET A 325 26.22 11.07 -13.22
CA MET A 325 26.83 10.77 -14.51
C MET A 325 26.94 9.25 -14.74
N GLY A 326 26.38 8.78 -15.87
CA GLY A 326 26.57 7.42 -16.38
C GLY A 326 25.45 6.40 -16.07
N GLY A 327 25.69 5.15 -16.49
CA GLY A 327 24.92 3.91 -16.28
C GLY A 327 23.47 3.91 -16.78
N PRO A 328 22.64 2.94 -16.36
CA PRO A 328 21.38 2.69 -17.05
C PRO A 328 20.42 3.86 -16.91
N ASN A 329 19.72 4.18 -18.00
CA ASN A 329 18.59 5.11 -17.97
C ASN A 329 17.44 4.51 -17.11
N PRO A 330 16.40 5.29 -16.74
CA PRO A 330 15.35 4.81 -15.86
C PRO A 330 14.66 3.51 -16.33
N GLU A 331 14.43 3.36 -17.64
CA GLU A 331 13.82 2.16 -18.23
C GLU A 331 14.73 0.94 -18.10
N ALA A 332 16.02 1.09 -18.42
CA ALA A 332 17.01 0.03 -18.27
C ALA A 332 17.23 -0.33 -16.80
N CYS A 333 17.20 0.64 -15.89
CA CYS A 333 17.30 0.41 -14.46
C CYS A 333 16.10 -0.38 -13.95
N ALA A 334 14.88 0.00 -14.34
CA ALA A 334 13.67 -0.74 -13.99
C ALA A 334 13.75 -2.20 -14.45
N LYS A 335 14.15 -2.43 -15.71
CA LYS A 335 14.33 -3.78 -16.26
C LYS A 335 15.39 -4.59 -15.51
N LEU A 336 16.53 -4.00 -15.19
CA LEU A 336 17.60 -4.67 -14.43
C LEU A 336 17.14 -5.03 -13.01
N VAL A 337 16.37 -4.15 -12.37
CA VAL A 337 15.77 -4.42 -11.05
C VAL A 337 14.78 -5.58 -11.15
N GLU A 338 13.88 -5.56 -12.13
CA GLU A 338 12.92 -6.65 -12.36
C GLU A 338 13.61 -8.00 -12.61
N GLU A 339 14.63 -8.04 -13.46
CA GLU A 339 15.40 -9.25 -13.75
C GLU A 339 16.15 -9.76 -12.50
N ALA A 340 16.73 -8.86 -11.70
CA ALA A 340 17.43 -9.24 -10.48
C ALA A 340 16.49 -9.77 -9.41
N VAL A 341 15.33 -9.15 -9.23
CA VAL A 341 14.30 -9.59 -8.29
C VAL A 341 13.72 -10.94 -8.72
N ALA A 342 13.41 -11.13 -10.01
CA ALA A 342 12.92 -12.41 -10.51
C ALA A 342 13.90 -13.56 -10.22
N LYS A 343 15.19 -13.37 -10.51
CA LYS A 343 16.23 -14.38 -10.20
C LYS A 343 16.33 -14.68 -8.70
N ALA A 344 16.28 -13.64 -7.87
CA ALA A 344 16.37 -13.79 -6.42
C ALA A 344 15.17 -14.51 -5.79
N LEU A 345 14.03 -14.56 -6.50
CA LEU A 345 12.82 -15.27 -6.08
C LEU A 345 12.69 -16.67 -6.70
N GLU A 346 13.43 -16.99 -7.75
CA GLU A 346 13.44 -18.32 -8.42
C GLU A 346 14.38 -19.34 -7.75
N GLU A 347 15.33 -18.89 -6.92
CA GLU A 347 16.31 -19.76 -6.23
C GLU A 347 15.77 -20.43 -4.95
N GLU A 348 14.44 -20.44 -4.75
CA GLU A 348 13.70 -21.09 -3.65
C GLU A 348 12.60 -22.03 -4.16
#